data_AF-A0A4R0YKL7-F1
#
_entry.id   AF-A0A4R0YKL7-F1
#
_cell.length_a   1.000
_cell.length_b   1.000
_cell.length_c   1.000
_cell.angle_alpha   90.00
_cell.angle_beta   90.00
_cell.angle_gamma   90.00
#
_symmetry.space_group_name_H-M   'P 1'
#
loop_
_entity.id
_entity.type
_entity.pdbx_description
1 polymer ?
#
loop_
_entity_poly.entity_id
_entity_poly.type
_entity_poly.pdbx_seq_one_letter_code
_entity_poly.pdbx_strand_id
1 'polypeptide(L)'
;MTIQSLEKKTGEFFLRHWANTGLSIPEWQCWDDFLHAPVPSYNLGGCYALFQGSSLIYVGSGISRGSGRYRDQGISTRMMKHVYSTDRDKPGMYKLCDKWAAVTAIFTIGFPNECAYLAVALETYLIRELGPPRNRRL
;
A
#
# COMPACT_ATOMS: atom_id res chain seq x y z
N MET A 1 16.64 -0.94 3.11
CA MET A 1 15.53 -0.15 3.69
C MET A 1 14.63 -1.11 4.44
N THR A 2 14.34 -0.84 5.71
CA THR A 2 13.51 -1.71 6.58
C THR A 2 12.13 -1.10 6.83
N ILE A 3 11.23 -1.84 7.47
CA ILE A 3 9.93 -1.31 7.94
C ILE A 3 10.10 -0.10 8.87
N GLN A 4 11.10 -0.11 9.75
CA GLN A 4 11.41 1.03 10.63
C GLN A 4 11.77 2.29 9.83
N SER A 5 12.43 2.14 8.68
CA SER A 5 12.73 3.28 7.79
C SER A 5 11.46 3.81 7.13
N LEU A 6 10.57 2.90 6.72
CA LEU A 6 9.26 3.25 6.15
C LEU A 6 8.41 4.01 7.17
N GLU A 7 8.24 3.48 8.37
CA GLU A 7 7.47 4.09 9.46
C GLU A 7 8.05 5.44 9.87
N LYS A 8 9.37 5.53 10.05
CA LYS A 8 10.04 6.80 10.38
C LYS A 8 9.76 7.88 9.33
N LYS A 9 9.93 7.55 8.04
CA LYS A 9 9.68 8.52 6.95
C LYS A 9 8.20 8.87 6.84
N THR A 10 7.30 7.91 7.03
CA THR A 10 5.86 8.19 7.10
C THR A 10 5.53 9.13 8.28
N GLY A 11 6.14 8.95 9.44
CA GLY A 11 6.00 9.87 10.58
C GLY A 11 6.47 11.29 10.25
N GLU A 12 7.64 11.43 9.63
CA GLU A 12 8.17 12.74 9.16
C GLU A 12 7.22 13.42 8.16
N PHE A 13 6.56 12.64 7.29
CA PHE A 13 5.53 13.15 6.38
C PHE A 13 4.29 13.64 7.14
N PHE A 14 3.78 12.84 8.09
CA PHE A 14 2.58 13.22 8.85
C PHE A 14 2.78 14.43 9.75
N LEU A 15 3.97 14.63 10.30
CA LEU A 15 4.31 15.85 11.05
C LEU A 15 4.09 17.12 10.21
N ARG A 16 4.26 17.05 8.89
CA ARG A 16 4.12 18.21 7.98
C ARG A 16 2.72 18.35 7.41
N HIS A 17 2.01 17.24 7.24
CA HIS A 17 0.81 17.18 6.40
C HIS A 17 -0.46 16.72 7.13
N TRP A 18 -0.36 16.29 8.40
CA TRP A 18 -1.50 15.73 9.14
C TRP A 18 -2.03 16.61 10.28
N ALA A 19 -1.26 17.59 10.77
CA ALA A 19 -1.54 18.31 12.01
C ALA A 19 -2.94 18.98 12.10
N ASN A 20 -3.55 19.34 10.97
CA ASN A 20 -4.81 20.08 10.91
C ASN A 20 -6.02 19.25 10.46
N THR A 21 -5.89 17.91 10.39
CA THR A 21 -7.01 17.06 9.94
C THR A 21 -8.06 16.84 11.04
N GLY A 22 -7.65 16.86 12.31
CA GLY A 22 -8.50 16.45 13.44
C GLY A 22 -8.80 14.94 13.48
N LEU A 23 -8.15 14.14 12.62
CA LEU A 23 -8.35 12.71 12.48
C LEU A 23 -7.16 11.93 13.07
N SER A 24 -7.38 10.67 13.43
CA SER A 24 -6.30 9.77 13.84
C SER A 24 -5.27 9.60 12.73
N ILE A 25 -4.00 9.53 13.10
CA ILE A 25 -2.89 9.31 12.15
C ILE A 25 -3.02 7.87 11.61
N PRO A 26 -3.02 7.67 10.28
CA PRO A 26 -3.02 6.34 9.70
C PRO A 26 -1.75 5.55 10.04
N GLU A 27 -1.89 4.25 10.21
CA GLU A 27 -0.79 3.34 10.54
C GLU A 27 -0.59 2.29 9.45
N TRP A 28 0.64 1.82 9.31
CA TRP A 28 0.97 0.71 8.44
C TRP A 28 0.49 -0.60 9.06
N GLN A 29 -0.33 -1.33 8.31
CA GLN A 29 -0.81 -2.66 8.67
C GLN A 29 -0.05 -3.70 7.87
N CYS A 30 0.51 -4.69 8.55
CA CYS A 30 1.14 -5.84 7.91
C CYS A 30 0.06 -6.77 7.34
N TRP A 31 0.29 -7.27 6.15
CA TRP A 31 -0.46 -8.33 5.52
C TRP A 31 0.52 -9.48 5.25
N ASP A 32 0.71 -10.31 6.27
CA ASP A 32 1.62 -11.45 6.31
C ASP A 32 0.99 -12.70 5.70
N ASP A 33 -0.33 -12.85 5.81
CA ASP A 33 -1.11 -13.96 5.22
C ASP A 33 -1.86 -13.55 3.94
N PHE A 34 -1.18 -12.85 3.03
CA PHE A 34 -1.83 -12.21 1.88
C PHE A 34 -2.38 -13.15 0.80
N LEU A 35 -2.12 -14.45 0.91
CA LEU A 35 -2.68 -15.46 0.03
C LEU A 35 -3.99 -16.05 0.55
N HIS A 36 -4.31 -15.84 1.84
CA HIS A 36 -5.44 -16.47 2.52
C HIS A 36 -6.37 -15.48 3.25
N ALA A 37 -5.91 -14.25 3.53
CA ALA A 37 -6.70 -13.22 4.20
C ALA A 37 -7.01 -12.02 3.27
N PRO A 38 -8.09 -11.25 3.50
CA PRO A 38 -8.35 -10.00 2.78
C PRO A 38 -7.27 -8.94 3.02
N VAL A 39 -7.06 -8.04 2.05
CA VAL A 39 -6.15 -6.90 2.18
C VAL A 39 -6.58 -6.01 3.37
N PRO A 40 -5.67 -5.61 4.28
CA PRO A 40 -5.99 -4.61 5.28
C PRO A 40 -6.31 -3.27 4.61
N SER A 41 -7.24 -2.50 5.19
CA SER A 41 -7.68 -1.22 4.60
C SER A 41 -8.17 -1.34 3.13
N TYR A 42 -8.65 -2.52 2.70
CA TYR A 42 -9.04 -2.78 1.30
C TYR A 42 -10.09 -1.81 0.74
N ASN A 43 -10.89 -1.21 1.61
CA ASN A 43 -12.00 -0.30 1.35
C ASN A 43 -11.62 1.18 1.48
N LEU A 44 -10.32 1.49 1.56
CA LEU A 44 -9.80 2.85 1.64
C LEU A 44 -8.91 3.17 0.43
N GLY A 45 -8.78 4.47 0.15
CA GLY A 45 -7.67 4.99 -0.62
C GLY A 45 -6.39 4.99 0.22
N GLY A 46 -5.24 4.67 -0.35
CA GLY A 46 -4.01 4.66 0.44
C GLY A 46 -2.77 4.17 -0.28
N CYS A 47 -1.74 3.82 0.50
CA CYS A 47 -0.47 3.30 0.01
C CYS A 47 -0.28 1.84 0.39
N TYR A 48 0.51 1.14 -0.40
CA TYR A 48 1.02 -0.18 -0.09
C TYR A 48 2.52 -0.24 -0.35
N ALA A 49 3.23 -1.08 0.41
CA ALA A 49 4.66 -1.29 0.33
C ALA A 49 4.94 -2.79 0.23
N LEU A 50 5.77 -3.18 -0.74
CA LEU A 50 6.15 -4.58 -0.96
C LEU A 50 7.54 -4.83 -0.39
N PHE A 51 7.69 -5.94 0.31
CA PHE A 51 8.94 -6.36 0.92
C PHE A 51 9.40 -7.72 0.40
N GLN A 52 10.72 -7.87 0.26
CA GLN A 52 11.40 -9.14 0.08
C GLN A 52 12.32 -9.37 1.29
N GLY A 53 11.96 -10.34 2.13
CA GLY A 53 12.49 -10.44 3.48
C GLY A 53 12.23 -9.15 4.27
N SER A 54 13.28 -8.56 4.84
CA SER A 54 13.22 -7.27 5.54
C SER A 54 13.38 -6.04 4.63
N SER A 55 13.60 -6.24 3.32
CA SER A 55 13.93 -5.17 2.39
C SER A 55 12.71 -4.61 1.67
N LEU A 56 12.46 -3.31 1.81
CA LEU A 56 11.47 -2.58 1.01
C LEU A 56 11.93 -2.56 -0.45
N ILE A 57 11.10 -3.10 -1.35
CA ILE A 57 11.42 -3.16 -2.79
C ILE A 57 10.55 -2.25 -3.65
N TYR A 58 9.34 -1.91 -3.20
CA TYR A 58 8.38 -1.12 -3.97
C TYR A 58 7.39 -0.39 -3.06
N VAL A 59 6.96 0.81 -3.45
CA VAL A 59 5.83 1.54 -2.87
C VAL A 59 4.85 1.90 -3.97
N GLY A 60 3.55 1.72 -3.71
CA GLY A 60 2.48 2.07 -4.63
C GLY A 60 1.33 2.79 -3.92
N SER A 61 0.56 3.60 -4.64
CA SER A 61 -0.71 4.14 -4.15
C SER A 61 -1.92 3.62 -4.94
N GLY A 62 -3.05 3.52 -4.26
CA GLY A 62 -4.36 3.21 -4.83
C GLY A 62 -5.40 4.14 -4.23
N ILE A 63 -5.78 5.20 -4.97
CA ILE A 63 -6.74 6.22 -4.52
C ILE A 63 -8.04 6.23 -5.33
N SER A 64 -8.28 5.21 -6.14
CA SER A 64 -9.47 5.17 -7.00
C SER A 64 -10.73 5.16 -6.13
N ARG A 65 -11.65 6.08 -6.45
CA ARG A 65 -12.97 6.14 -5.79
C ARG A 65 -13.89 5.00 -6.19
N GLY A 66 -13.54 4.21 -7.23
CA GLY A 66 -14.43 3.23 -7.84
C GLY A 66 -15.73 3.83 -8.38
N SER A 67 -16.64 2.98 -8.83
CA SER A 67 -18.03 3.34 -9.15
C SER A 67 -18.96 2.18 -8.79
N GLY A 68 -20.24 2.48 -8.52
CA GLY A 68 -21.22 1.45 -8.14
C GLY A 68 -20.88 0.73 -6.83
N ARG A 69 -20.99 -0.61 -6.80
CA ARG A 69 -20.73 -1.45 -5.61
C ARG A 69 -19.26 -1.47 -5.14
N TYR A 70 -18.33 -0.96 -5.95
CA TYR A 70 -16.89 -0.95 -5.67
C TYR A 70 -16.37 0.42 -5.25
N ARG A 71 -17.26 1.28 -4.75
CA ARG A 71 -16.90 2.60 -4.25
C ARG A 71 -15.86 2.45 -3.13
N ASP A 72 -14.82 3.27 -3.20
CA ASP A 72 -13.75 3.42 -2.19
C ASP A 72 -12.77 2.23 -2.04
N GLN A 73 -12.78 1.23 -2.94
CA GLN A 73 -11.81 0.11 -2.92
C GLN A 73 -10.44 0.46 -3.55
N GLY A 74 -9.84 1.57 -3.15
CA GLY A 74 -8.65 2.16 -3.81
C GLY A 74 -7.42 1.25 -3.78
N ILE A 75 -7.01 0.82 -2.58
CA ILE A 75 -5.80 -0.01 -2.38
C ILE A 75 -5.98 -1.38 -3.05
N SER A 76 -7.04 -2.10 -2.71
CA SER A 76 -7.28 -3.47 -3.19
C SER A 76 -7.44 -3.54 -4.71
N THR A 77 -8.16 -2.59 -5.33
CA THR A 77 -8.29 -2.52 -6.79
C THR A 77 -6.94 -2.30 -7.47
N ARG A 78 -6.08 -1.43 -6.91
CA ARG A 78 -4.75 -1.20 -7.47
C ARG A 78 -3.87 -2.43 -7.34
N MET A 79 -3.90 -3.09 -6.18
CA MET A 79 -3.09 -4.27 -5.91
C MET A 79 -3.55 -5.47 -6.74
N MET A 80 -4.84 -5.72 -6.90
CA MET A 80 -5.36 -6.78 -7.78
C MET A 80 -4.97 -6.61 -9.26
N LYS A 81 -4.70 -5.37 -9.69
CA LYS A 81 -4.25 -5.09 -11.06
C LYS A 81 -2.74 -5.21 -11.23
N HIS A 82 -1.97 -5.11 -10.15
CA HIS A 82 -0.54 -4.88 -10.24
C HIS A 82 0.33 -5.86 -9.48
N VAL A 83 -0.18 -6.42 -8.38
CA VAL A 83 0.57 -7.18 -7.37
C VAL A 83 0.14 -8.64 -7.34
N TYR A 84 -1.17 -8.90 -7.28
CA TYR A 84 -1.73 -10.24 -7.17
C TYR A 84 -3.00 -10.39 -8.01
N SER A 85 -3.43 -11.62 -8.26
CA SER A 85 -4.71 -11.96 -8.86
C SER A 85 -5.38 -13.09 -8.11
N THR A 86 -6.63 -13.41 -8.43
CA THR A 86 -7.23 -14.68 -8.00
C THR A 86 -6.47 -15.86 -8.61
N ASP A 87 -6.33 -16.93 -7.84
CA ASP A 87 -5.81 -18.20 -8.36
C ASP A 87 -6.94 -18.98 -9.04
N ARG A 88 -6.77 -19.26 -10.34
CA ARG A 88 -7.77 -20.01 -11.12
C ARG A 88 -7.75 -21.49 -10.80
N ASP A 89 -6.61 -21.99 -10.33
CA ASP A 89 -6.38 -23.40 -10.02
C ASP A 89 -6.80 -23.71 -8.57
N LYS A 90 -6.92 -22.68 -7.71
CA LYS A 90 -7.31 -22.79 -6.30
C LYS A 90 -8.37 -21.74 -5.96
N PRO A 91 -9.67 -22.06 -6.13
CA PRO A 91 -10.76 -21.14 -5.82
C PRO A 91 -10.68 -20.60 -4.38
N GLY A 92 -10.82 -19.29 -4.23
CA GLY A 92 -10.74 -18.60 -2.93
C GLY A 92 -9.33 -18.21 -2.51
N MET A 93 -8.30 -18.58 -3.26
CA MET A 93 -6.91 -18.17 -3.01
C MET A 93 -6.48 -17.04 -3.95
N TYR A 94 -5.50 -16.28 -3.49
CA TYR A 94 -4.78 -15.32 -4.33
C TYR A 94 -3.43 -15.87 -4.75
N LYS A 95 -2.87 -15.32 -5.83
CA LYS A 95 -1.49 -15.55 -6.24
C LYS A 95 -0.81 -14.26 -6.66
N LEU A 96 0.46 -14.10 -6.32
CA LEU A 96 1.26 -12.97 -6.78
C LEU A 96 1.45 -13.05 -8.30
N CYS A 97 1.51 -11.89 -8.95
CA CYS A 97 1.98 -11.83 -10.33
C CYS A 97 3.47 -12.22 -10.38
N ASP A 98 3.91 -12.88 -11.45
CA ASP A 98 5.26 -13.45 -11.57
C ASP A 98 6.39 -12.47 -11.23
N LYS A 99 6.27 -11.21 -11.66
CA LYS A 99 7.25 -10.15 -11.36
C LYS A 99 7.43 -9.89 -9.85
N TRP A 100 6.47 -10.28 -9.02
CA TRP A 100 6.47 -10.13 -7.57
C TRP A 100 6.63 -11.44 -6.82
N ALA A 101 6.98 -12.55 -7.48
CA ALA A 101 7.09 -13.87 -6.84
C ALA A 101 8.03 -13.92 -5.61
N ALA A 102 8.97 -12.99 -5.50
CA ALA A 102 9.89 -12.88 -4.36
C ALA A 102 9.36 -12.00 -3.20
N VAL A 103 8.15 -11.45 -3.30
CA VAL A 103 7.54 -10.67 -2.22
C VAL A 103 7.16 -11.60 -1.08
N THR A 104 7.59 -11.26 0.13
CA THR A 104 7.35 -12.04 1.35
C THR A 104 6.40 -11.35 2.31
N ALA A 105 6.22 -10.03 2.19
CA ALA A 105 5.29 -9.27 3.01
C ALA A 105 4.78 -8.04 2.25
N ILE A 106 3.55 -7.66 2.56
CA ILE A 106 2.93 -6.44 2.05
C ILE A 106 2.46 -5.62 3.24
N PHE A 107 2.71 -4.32 3.21
CA PHE A 107 2.18 -3.39 4.20
C PHE A 107 1.22 -2.44 3.50
N THR A 108 0.13 -2.07 4.17
CA THR A 108 -0.86 -1.13 3.64
C THR A 108 -1.16 -0.04 4.66
N ILE A 109 -1.39 1.18 4.20
CA ILE A 109 -1.80 2.31 5.03
C ILE A 109 -3.00 2.99 4.37
N GLY A 110 -4.13 2.94 5.04
CA GLY A 110 -5.41 3.47 4.55
C GLY A 110 -5.68 4.88 5.05
N PHE A 111 -6.19 5.74 4.17
CA PHE A 111 -6.57 7.10 4.50
C PHE A 111 -8.09 7.24 4.51
N PRO A 112 -8.64 8.07 5.42
CA PRO A 112 -10.01 8.57 5.29
C PRO A 112 -10.22 9.22 3.92
N ASN A 113 -11.43 9.12 3.39
CA ASN A 113 -11.76 9.52 2.01
C ASN A 113 -11.40 11.00 1.71
N GLU A 114 -11.63 11.88 2.67
CA GLU A 114 -11.28 13.31 2.63
C GLU A 114 -9.78 13.57 2.55
N CYS A 115 -8.96 12.62 3.03
CA CYS A 115 -7.50 12.70 3.06
C CYS A 115 -6.82 11.77 2.04
N ALA A 116 -7.58 11.04 1.21
CA ALA A 116 -7.03 10.04 0.28
C ALA A 116 -6.03 10.64 -0.73
N TYR A 117 -6.10 11.95 -1.02
CA TYR A 117 -5.13 12.64 -1.86
C TYR A 117 -3.69 12.61 -1.28
N LEU A 118 -3.57 12.52 0.05
CA LEU A 118 -2.26 12.43 0.73
C LEU A 118 -1.55 11.11 0.45
N ALA A 119 -2.25 10.06 0.03
CA ALA A 119 -1.61 8.79 -0.34
C ALA A 119 -0.69 8.94 -1.56
N VAL A 120 -1.08 9.73 -2.58
CA VAL A 120 -0.21 9.96 -3.75
C VAL A 120 1.01 10.81 -3.37
N ALA A 121 0.80 11.79 -2.48
CA ALA A 121 1.90 12.58 -1.94
C ALA A 121 2.86 11.74 -1.09
N LEU A 122 2.33 10.84 -0.25
CA LEU A 122 3.12 9.92 0.56
C LEU A 122 3.91 8.93 -0.30
N GLU A 123 3.30 8.33 -1.33
CA GLU A 123 4.00 7.47 -2.30
C GLU A 123 5.19 8.20 -2.92
N THR A 124 4.96 9.41 -3.45
CA THR A 124 5.99 10.23 -4.10
C THR A 124 7.13 10.56 -3.12
N TYR A 125 6.77 10.97 -1.90
CA TYR A 125 7.71 11.28 -0.84
C TYR A 125 8.57 10.06 -0.46
N LEU A 126 7.95 8.91 -0.21
CA LEU A 126 8.65 7.68 0.19
C LEU A 126 9.57 7.16 -0.92
N ILE A 127 9.15 7.24 -2.18
CA ILE A 127 10.01 6.87 -3.32
C ILE A 127 11.27 7.72 -3.36
N ARG A 128 11.14 9.04 -3.13
CA ARG A 128 12.29 9.96 -3.11
C ARG A 128 13.21 9.74 -1.91
N GLU A 129 12.63 9.58 -0.73
CA GLU A 129 13.39 9.49 0.53
C GLU A 129 14.06 8.13 0.74
N LEU A 130 13.43 7.05 0.26
CA LEU A 130 13.91 5.69 0.49
C LEU A 130 14.57 5.10 -0.76
N GLY A 131 14.13 5.46 -1.96
CA GLY A 131 14.64 4.92 -3.22
C GLY A 131 14.41 3.41 -3.41
N PRO A 132 13.19 2.86 -3.26
CA PRO A 132 12.94 1.44 -3.48
C PRO A 132 13.36 1.00 -4.88
N PRO A 133 14.10 -0.13 -5.03
CA PRO A 133 14.75 -0.52 -6.28
C PRO A 133 13.80 -0.79 -7.45
N ARG A 134 12.52 -1.10 -7.17
CA ARG A 134 11.53 -1.41 -8.21
C ARG A 134 10.55 -0.27 -8.49
N ASN A 135 10.72 0.88 -7.86
CA ASN A 135 10.10 2.12 -8.30
C ASN A 135 10.96 2.78 -9.40
N ARG A 136 10.33 3.42 -10.38
CA ARG A 136 11.06 4.29 -11.30
C ARG A 136 11.60 5.48 -10.49
N ARG A 137 12.86 5.85 -10.70
CA ARG A 137 13.45 7.05 -10.08
C ARG A 137 12.67 8.28 -10.54
N LEU A 138 12.20 9.07 -9.57
CA LEU A 138 11.43 10.30 -9.75
C LEU A 138 12.34 11.54 -9.74
#